data_AF-A0A7X7QZQ7-F1
#
_entry.id   AF-A0A7X7QZQ7-F1
#
_cell.length_a   1.000
_cell.length_b   1.000
_cell.length_c   1.000
_cell.angle_alpha   90.00
_cell.angle_beta   90.00
_cell.angle_gamma   90.00
#
_symmetry.space_group_name_H-M   'P 1'
#
loop_
_entity.id
_entity.type
_entity.pdbx_description
1 polymer ?
#
loop_
_entity_poly.entity_id
_entity_poly.type
_entity_poly.pdbx_seq_one_letter_code
_entity_poly.pdbx_strand_id
1 'polypeptide(L)' 'MNPIKTILISFFFIICGQQVLMAQNKNVIDQVVAIVGGKAILQSDIESQIMQIKAQGIALPGDPYCVVLEDLLFQKLLY' A
#
# COMPACT_ATOMS: atom_id res chain seq x y z
N MET A 1 -3.76 47.09 21.20
CA MET A 1 -3.07 45.83 20.85
C MET A 1 -1.83 46.20 20.05
N ASN A 2 -0.63 45.93 20.56
CA ASN A 2 0.60 46.50 19.98
C ASN A 2 0.86 45.89 18.59
N PRO A 3 1.12 46.70 17.55
CA PRO A 3 1.27 46.22 16.18
C PRO A 3 2.41 45.18 16.05
N ILE A 4 3.46 45.33 16.86
CA ILE A 4 4.58 44.39 16.98
C ILE A 4 4.14 42.99 17.45
N LYS A 5 3.19 42.91 18.39
CA LYS A 5 2.69 41.62 18.88
C LYS A 5 1.87 40.90 17.81
N THR A 6 1.09 41.64 17.03
CA THR A 6 0.29 41.08 15.93
C THR A 6 1.18 40.52 14.81
N ILE A 7 2.29 41.19 14.49
CA ILE A 7 3.26 40.72 13.50
C ILE A 7 3.96 39.43 13.97
N LEU A 8 4.36 39.36 15.25
CA LEU A 8 4.98 38.17 15.83
C LEU A 8 4.05 36.95 15.81
N ILE A 9 2.75 37.14 16.09
CA ILE A 9 1.75 36.07 16.07
C ILE A 9 1.54 35.55 14.64
N SER A 10 1.48 36.46 13.66
CA SER A 10 1.35 36.09 12.24
C SER A 10 2.56 35.27 11.75
N PHE A 11 3.77 35.68 12.13
CA PHE A 11 5.00 34.98 11.74
C PHE A 11 5.07 33.56 12.33
N PHE A 12 4.64 33.38 13.58
CA PHE A 12 4.56 32.07 14.23
C PHE A 12 3.58 31.12 13.52
N PHE A 13 2.45 31.64 13.03
CA PHE A 13 1.44 30.85 12.33
C PHE A 13 1.93 30.35 10.95
N ILE A 14 2.73 31.16 10.25
CA ILE A 14 3.32 30.82 8.94
C ILE A 14 4.36 29.70 9.07
N ILE A 15 5.20 29.72 10.12
CA ILE A 15 6.23 28.70 10.33
C ILE A 15 5.61 27.34 10.67
N CYS A 16 4.52 27.30 11.42
CA CYS A 16 3.86 26.06 11.83
C CYS A 16 3.15 25.34 10.65
N GLY A 17 2.69 26.09 9.65
CA GLY A 17 1.95 25.55 8.50
C GLY A 17 2.78 24.73 7.50
N GLN A 18 4.11 24.80 7.55
CA GLN A 18 4.97 24.15 6.55
C GLN A 18 5.06 22.63 6.68
N GLN A 19 4.65 22.06 7.82
CA GLN A 19 4.74 20.60 8.06
C GLN A 19 3.66 19.77 7.35
N VAL A 20 2.61 20.40 6.82
CA VAL A 20 1.48 19.71 6.18
C VAL A 20 1.81 19.30 4.72
N LEU A 21 2.80 19.94 4.09
CA LEU A 21 3.10 19.75 2.67
C LEU A 21 3.92 18.48 2.35
N MET A 22 4.47 17.79 3.36
CA MET A 22 5.32 16.60 3.17
C MET A 22 4.55 15.27 3.30
N ALA A 23 3.21 15.29 3.37
CA ALA A 23 2.40 14.08 3.54
C ALA A 23 2.19 13.25 2.26
N GLN A 24 2.57 13.76 1.08
CA GLN A 24 2.39 13.03 -0.19
C GLN A 24 3.63 12.22 -0.56
N ASN A 25 4.02 11.28 0.30
CA ASN A 25 4.86 10.19 -0.17
C ASN A 25 4.04 9.41 -1.21
N LYS A 26 4.49 9.44 -2.47
CA LYS A 26 4.00 8.57 -3.55
C LYS A 26 4.35 7.12 -3.21
N ASN A 27 3.68 6.54 -2.23
CA ASN A 27 3.68 5.11 -2.06
C ASN A 27 2.84 4.56 -3.20
N VAL A 28 3.46 3.80 -4.11
CA VAL A 28 2.71 2.94 -5.01
C VAL A 28 2.14 1.85 -4.12
N ILE A 29 0.85 1.99 -3.76
CA ILE A 29 0.18 1.16 -2.75
C ILE A 29 -0.01 -0.27 -3.26
N ASP A 30 -0.12 -0.45 -4.57
CA ASP A 30 -0.41 -1.75 -5.17
C ASP A 30 0.41 -1.97 -6.43
N GLN A 31 1.27 -2.99 -6.38
CA GLN A 31 2.08 -3.42 -7.51
C GLN A 31 1.35 -4.54 -8.27
N VAL A 32 1.32 -4.44 -9.60
CA VAL A 32 0.83 -5.51 -10.47
C VAL A 32 1.95 -6.54 -10.68
N VAL A 33 1.69 -7.79 -10.32
CA VAL A 33 2.63 -8.91 -10.44
C VAL A 33 2.47 -9.65 -11.76
N ALA A 34 1.22 -9.84 -12.21
CA ALA A 34 0.90 -10.51 -13.47
C ALA A 34 -0.43 -10.02 -14.06
N ILE A 35 -0.65 -10.24 -15.36
CA ILE A 35 -1.92 -9.94 -16.05
C ILE A 35 -2.35 -11.18 -16.84
N VAL A 36 -3.59 -11.62 -16.64
CA VAL A 36 -4.17 -12.79 -17.32
C VAL A 36 -5.51 -12.38 -17.95
N GLY A 37 -5.62 -12.47 -19.28
CA GLY A 37 -6.88 -12.20 -19.99
C GLY A 37 -7.47 -10.79 -19.78
N GLY A 38 -6.66 -9.83 -19.32
CA GLY A 38 -7.11 -8.47 -18.97
C GLY A 38 -7.34 -8.22 -17.47
N LYS A 39 -7.16 -9.23 -16.61
CA LYS A 39 -7.23 -9.10 -15.16
C LYS A 39 -5.83 -9.02 -14.57
N ALA A 40 -5.57 -8.00 -13.77
CA ALA A 40 -4.34 -7.88 -13.01
C ALA A 40 -4.39 -8.74 -11.74
N ILE A 41 -3.26 -9.35 -11.40
CA ILE A 41 -2.99 -9.96 -10.10
C ILE A 41 -2.08 -8.99 -9.34
N LEU A 42 -2.53 -8.54 -8.18
CA LEU A 42 -1.84 -7.56 -7.36
C LEU A 42 -0.96 -8.27 -6.32
N GLN A 43 0.10 -7.60 -5.88
CA GLN A 43 0.94 -8.11 -4.80
C GLN A 43 0.12 -8.31 -3.51
N SER A 44 -0.81 -7.39 -3.22
CA SER A 44 -1.71 -7.47 -2.07
C SER A 44 -2.66 -8.69 -2.14
N ASP A 45 -3.03 -9.17 -3.33
CA ASP A 45 -3.85 -10.37 -3.50
C ASP A 45 -3.08 -11.60 -3.00
N ILE A 46 -1.79 -11.71 -3.36
CA ILE A 46 -0.91 -12.81 -2.96
C ILE A 46 -0.68 -12.78 -1.45
N GLU A 47 -0.33 -11.61 -0.92
CA GLU A 47 -0.07 -11.43 0.52
C GLU A 47 -1.29 -11.76 1.38
N SER A 48 -2.49 -11.37 0.92
CA SER A 48 -3.74 -11.67 1.60
C SER A 48 -4.01 -13.17 1.67
N GLN A 49 -3.79 -13.90 0.58
CA GLN A 49 -3.95 -15.36 0.58
C GLN A 49 -2.90 -16.04 1.46
N ILE A 50 -1.63 -15.62 1.40
CA ILE A 50 -0.58 -16.16 2.27
C ILE A 50 -0.93 -15.90 3.75
N MET A 51 -1.45 -14.73 4.09
CA MET A 51 -1.87 -14.41 5.45
C MET A 51 -2.98 -15.36 5.93
N GLN A 52 -3.96 -15.65 5.07
CA GLN A 52 -5.04 -16.58 5.38
C GLN A 52 -4.52 -18.01 5.58
N ILE A 53 -3.63 -18.48 4.71
CA ILE A 53 -3.01 -19.82 4.80
C ILE A 53 -2.18 -19.96 6.08
N LYS A 54 -1.42 -18.92 6.42
CA LYS A 54 -0.67 -18.85 7.69
C LYS A 54 -1.60 -18.86 8.90
N ALA A 55 -2.71 -18.14 8.85
CA ALA A 55 -3.71 -18.12 9.93
C ALA A 55 -4.38 -19.49 10.12
N GLN A 56 -4.48 -20.29 9.07
CA GLN A 56 -4.97 -21.68 9.13
C GLN A 56 -3.92 -22.68 9.63
N GLY A 57 -2.66 -22.25 9.82
CA GLY A 57 -1.56 -23.13 10.21
C GLY A 57 -1.12 -24.09 9.12
N ILE A 58 -1.48 -23.82 7.86
CA ILE A 58 -1.12 -24.66 6.71
C ILE A 58 0.28 -24.27 6.23
N ALA A 59 1.16 -25.25 6.10
CA ALA A 59 2.48 -25.07 5.48
C ALA A 59 2.39 -25.42 3.99
N LEU A 60 2.77 -24.47 3.14
CA LEU A 60 2.86 -24.68 1.69
C LEU A 60 4.18 -25.37 1.32
N PRO A 61 4.18 -26.23 0.29
CA PRO A 61 5.42 -26.80 -0.23
C PRO A 61 6.21 -25.73 -1.00
N GLY A 62 7.43 -25.43 -0.55
CA GLY A 62 8.32 -24.49 -1.25
C GLY A 62 8.04 -23.01 -0.93
N ASP A 63 8.24 -22.14 -1.92
CA ASP A 63 8.02 -20.70 -1.75
C ASP A 63 6.51 -20.39 -1.76
N PRO A 64 5.92 -19.88 -0.66
CA PRO A 64 4.51 -19.56 -0.60
C PRO A 64 4.07 -18.53 -1.64
N TYR A 65 4.96 -17.63 -2.09
CA TYR A 65 4.64 -16.67 -3.14
C TYR A 65 4.41 -17.34 -4.48
N CYS A 66 5.25 -18.32 -4.85
CA CYS A 66 5.12 -19.03 -6.13
C CYS A 66 3.85 -19.88 -6.16
N VAL A 67 3.60 -20.65 -5.10
CA VAL A 67 2.43 -21.55 -5.03
C VAL A 67 1.12 -20.76 -5.12
N VAL A 68 1.01 -19.68 -4.33
CA VAL A 68 -0.18 -18.82 -4.34
C VAL A 68 -0.32 -18.08 -5.67
N LEU A 69 0.79 -17.64 -6.27
CA LEU A 69 0.75 -17.02 -7.60
C LEU A 69 0.27 -18.01 -8.67
N GLU A 70 0.75 -19.25 -8.66
CA GLU A 70 0.30 -20.31 -9.58
C GLU A 70 -1.20 -20.55 -9.44
N ASP A 71 -1.71 -20.71 -8.21
CA ASP A 71 -3.14 -20.88 -7.95
C ASP A 71 -3.97 -19.69 -8.47
N LEU A 72 -3.51 -18.46 -8.22
CA LEU A 72 -4.14 -17.25 -8.71
C LEU A 72 -4.14 -17.17 -10.24
N LEU A 73 -3.05 -17.56 -10.90
CA LEU A 73 -2.96 -17.62 -12.36
C LEU A 73 -3.99 -18.61 -12.92
N PHE A 74 -4.07 -19.82 -12.36
CA PHE A 74 -5.06 -20.82 -12.77
C PHE A 74 -6.49 -20.33 -12.56
N GLN A 75 -6.78 -19.72 -11.41
CA GLN A 75 -8.09 -19.18 -11.11
C GLN A 75 -8.54 -18.12 -12.13
N LYS A 76 -7.63 -17.23 -12.55
CA LYS A 76 -7.91 -16.17 -13.54
C LYS A 76 -7.96 -16.69 -14.98
N LEU A 77 -7.38 -17.86 -15.27
CA LEU A 77 -7.49 -18.52 -16.58
C LEU A 77 -8.85 -19.20 -16.77
N LEU A 78 -9.40 -19.78 -15.71
CA LEU A 78 -10.66 -20.52 -15.75
C LEU A 78 -11.91 -19.62 -15.78
N TYR A 79 -11.76 -18.30 -15.56
CA TYR A 79 -12.83 -17.31 -15.46
C TYR A 79 -12.50 -16.06 -16.26
#